data_AF-J9G4J2-F1
#
_entry.id   AF-J9G4J2-F1
#
_cell.length_a   1.000
_cell.length_b   1.000
_cell.length_c   1.000
_cell.angle_alpha   90.00
_cell.angle_beta   90.00
_cell.angle_gamma   90.00
#
_symmetry.space_group_name_H-M   'P 1'
#
loop_
_entity.id
_entity.type
_entity.pdbx_description
1 polymer ?
#
loop_
_entity_poly.entity_id
_entity_poly.type
_entity_poly.pdbx_seq_one_letter_code
_entity_poly.pdbx_strand_id
1 'polypeptide(L)'
;MLTEEGIKGVQQLNGLASQYNYYKKQGLSDEKIFSALQWGADLQEIAKQGTADKNGNYWYMPTFDHTAVAISDPFGQKVTSLLPAIKAGEKIKHTIELPIPERKNPTLKRDNLKLAALLVDQTTGIVVTGRQISLGETSGPSAIEGVEAADDIEVEAAAGAFNVKATNAKAQVYAADGKLVSSCTVNGQASLPTFGKGVYVIRVEAAGKVYTKKAAF
;
A
#
# COMPACT_ATOMS: atom_id res chain seq x y z
N MET A 1 -1.42 1.24 -12.73
CA MET A 1 -1.20 -0.17 -13.10
C MET A 1 -2.53 -0.90 -13.14
N LEU A 2 -2.65 -1.91 -13.99
CA LEU A 2 -3.77 -2.86 -13.99
C LEU A 2 -3.37 -4.08 -13.18
N THR A 3 -4.26 -4.53 -12.31
CA THR A 3 -4.11 -5.78 -11.56
C THR A 3 -5.25 -6.72 -11.90
N GLU A 4 -5.01 -8.03 -11.84
CA GLU A 4 -6.03 -9.07 -12.04
C GLU A 4 -6.19 -9.90 -10.75
N GLU A 5 -7.44 -10.16 -10.39
CA GLU A 5 -7.82 -11.02 -9.26
C GLU A 5 -8.14 -12.45 -9.71
N GLY A 6 -7.99 -13.42 -8.81
CA GLY A 6 -8.51 -14.76 -8.96
C GLY A 6 -7.90 -15.56 -10.11
N ILE A 7 -6.63 -15.32 -10.44
CA ILE A 7 -5.91 -16.08 -11.46
C ILE A 7 -5.67 -17.50 -10.95
N LYS A 8 -6.14 -18.50 -11.70
CA LYS A 8 -6.01 -19.93 -11.37
C LYS A 8 -5.39 -20.70 -12.53
N GLY A 9 -4.90 -21.90 -12.24
CA GLY A 9 -4.35 -22.80 -13.26
C GLY A 9 -2.91 -22.48 -13.66
N VAL A 10 -2.21 -21.67 -12.86
CA VAL A 10 -0.77 -21.44 -13.01
C VAL A 10 -0.05 -22.32 -11.99
N GLN A 11 0.77 -23.23 -12.49
CA GLN A 11 1.60 -24.09 -11.66
C GLN A 11 2.82 -23.31 -11.16
N GLN A 12 3.10 -23.38 -9.86
CA GLN A 12 4.28 -22.78 -9.25
C GLN A 12 5.14 -23.82 -8.56
N LEU A 13 6.44 -23.64 -8.68
CA LEU A 13 7.41 -24.43 -7.93
C LEU A 13 7.32 -24.03 -6.46
N ASN A 14 7.11 -25.00 -5.57
CA ASN A 14 7.01 -24.77 -4.14
C ASN A 14 8.31 -25.19 -3.43
N GLY A 15 9.25 -24.25 -3.34
CA GLY A 15 10.50 -24.47 -2.59
C GLY A 15 10.28 -24.74 -1.10
N LEU A 16 9.23 -24.16 -0.51
CA LEU A 16 8.88 -24.37 0.89
C LEU A 16 8.47 -25.84 1.12
N ALA A 17 7.66 -26.39 0.22
CA ALA A 17 7.28 -27.80 0.27
C ALA A 17 8.46 -28.74 0.05
N SER A 18 9.40 -28.40 -0.86
CA SER A 18 10.63 -29.18 -1.03
C SER A 18 11.43 -29.26 0.27
N GLN A 19 11.65 -28.13 0.95
CA GLN A 19 12.41 -28.08 2.21
C GLN A 19 11.66 -28.77 3.36
N TYR A 20 10.35 -28.54 3.49
CA TYR A 20 9.52 -29.20 4.48
C TYR A 20 9.54 -30.72 4.33
N ASN A 21 9.33 -31.22 3.11
CA ASN A 21 9.32 -32.66 2.83
C ASN A 21 10.70 -33.31 2.97
N TYR A 22 11.79 -32.56 2.75
CA TYR A 22 13.15 -33.04 3.03
C TYR A 22 13.33 -33.41 4.51
N TYR A 23 12.86 -32.59 5.44
CA TYR A 23 12.93 -32.89 6.87
C TYR A 23 11.88 -33.90 7.33
N LYS A 24 10.67 -33.90 6.75
CA LYS A 24 9.66 -34.94 7.03
C LYS A 24 10.18 -36.33 6.68
N LYS A 25 10.90 -36.49 5.56
CA LYS A 25 11.53 -37.76 5.16
C LYS A 25 12.60 -38.24 6.16
N GLN A 26 13.17 -37.34 6.95
CA GLN A 26 14.11 -37.66 8.03
C GLN A 26 13.42 -37.95 9.37
N GLY A 27 12.07 -37.94 9.41
CA GLY A 27 11.29 -38.29 10.60
C GLY A 27 11.08 -37.13 11.58
N LEU A 28 11.34 -35.89 11.19
CA LEU A 28 11.10 -34.74 12.06
C LEU A 28 9.59 -34.42 12.17
N SER A 29 9.17 -33.98 13.34
CA SER A 29 7.81 -33.47 13.57
C SER A 29 7.66 -32.06 12.97
N ASP A 30 6.43 -31.68 12.62
CA ASP A 30 6.11 -30.35 12.10
C ASP A 30 6.60 -29.24 13.03
N GLU A 31 6.40 -29.41 14.34
CA GLU A 31 6.85 -28.46 15.37
C GLU A 31 8.37 -28.24 15.34
N LYS A 32 9.17 -29.31 15.21
CA LYS A 32 10.63 -29.20 15.09
C LYS A 32 11.06 -28.54 13.79
N ILE A 33 10.36 -28.82 12.69
CA ILE A 33 10.68 -28.24 11.38
C ILE A 33 10.40 -26.75 11.39
N PHE A 34 9.20 -26.33 11.81
CA PHE A 34 8.79 -24.94 11.75
C PHE A 34 9.48 -24.06 12.80
N SER A 35 9.78 -24.59 13.98
CA SER A 35 10.60 -23.87 14.97
C SER A 35 12.02 -23.62 14.47
N ALA A 36 12.64 -24.59 13.79
CA ALA A 36 13.98 -24.45 13.23
C ALA A 36 14.02 -23.47 12.03
N LEU A 37 12.99 -23.50 11.17
CA LEU A 37 12.92 -22.65 9.97
C LEU A 37 12.37 -21.24 10.25
N GLN A 38 11.79 -21.01 11.43
CA GLN A 38 11.21 -19.73 11.84
C GLN A 38 10.17 -19.18 10.86
N TRP A 39 9.43 -20.08 10.22
CA TRP A 39 8.38 -19.72 9.26
C TRP A 39 7.11 -19.28 9.97
N GLY A 40 6.54 -18.15 9.52
CA GLY A 40 5.21 -17.69 9.91
C GLY A 40 4.10 -18.66 9.50
N ALA A 41 2.91 -18.53 10.09
CA ALA A 41 1.78 -19.43 9.85
C ALA A 41 1.39 -19.52 8.36
N ASP A 42 1.49 -18.40 7.64
CA ASP A 42 1.30 -18.28 6.20
C ASP A 42 2.27 -19.17 5.40
N LEU A 43 3.56 -19.10 5.72
CA LEU A 43 4.58 -19.90 5.06
C LEU A 43 4.45 -21.39 5.43
N GLN A 44 4.06 -21.70 6.67
CA GLN A 44 3.79 -23.07 7.10
C GLN A 44 2.62 -23.70 6.33
N GLU A 45 1.56 -22.94 6.09
CA GLU A 45 0.42 -23.39 5.30
C GLU A 45 0.85 -23.71 3.87
N ILE A 46 1.59 -22.80 3.22
CA ILE A 46 2.10 -22.99 1.86
C ILE A 46 3.08 -24.17 1.79
N ALA A 47 3.94 -24.36 2.79
CA ALA A 47 4.91 -25.45 2.84
C ALA A 47 4.26 -26.85 2.85
N LYS A 48 3.03 -26.95 3.35
CA LYS A 48 2.27 -28.21 3.36
C LYS A 48 1.54 -28.50 2.05
N GLN A 49 1.53 -27.56 1.12
CA GLN A 49 0.85 -27.70 -0.17
C GLN A 49 1.77 -28.22 -1.27
N GLY A 50 1.18 -28.88 -2.26
CA GLY A 50 1.85 -29.27 -3.50
C GLY A 50 2.19 -30.74 -3.61
N THR A 51 2.42 -31.16 -4.85
CA THR A 51 2.65 -32.55 -5.24
C THR A 51 4.03 -32.68 -5.88
N ALA A 52 4.78 -33.71 -5.50
CA ALA A 52 6.07 -33.99 -6.11
C ALA A 52 5.89 -34.47 -7.56
N ASP A 53 6.68 -33.93 -8.48
CA ASP A 53 6.85 -34.50 -9.82
C ASP A 53 7.82 -35.69 -9.81
N LYS A 54 8.01 -36.31 -10.98
CA LYS A 54 8.95 -37.43 -11.18
C LYS A 54 10.41 -37.12 -10.83
N ASN A 55 10.78 -35.83 -10.78
CA ASN A 55 12.12 -35.37 -10.45
C ASN A 55 12.24 -34.95 -8.98
N GLY A 56 11.17 -35.08 -8.19
CA GLY A 56 11.11 -34.71 -6.78
C GLY A 56 10.86 -33.22 -6.54
N ASN A 57 10.55 -32.43 -7.56
CA ASN A 57 10.17 -31.03 -7.38
C ASN A 57 8.71 -30.95 -6.93
N TYR A 58 8.43 -30.12 -5.92
CA TYR A 58 7.07 -29.91 -5.45
C TYR A 58 6.39 -28.78 -6.21
N TRP A 59 5.20 -29.04 -6.72
CA TRP A 59 4.41 -28.07 -7.47
C TRP A 59 3.05 -27.88 -6.84
N TYR A 60 2.57 -26.64 -6.80
CA TYR A 60 1.24 -26.30 -6.32
C TYR A 60 0.55 -25.32 -7.27
N MET A 61 -0.78 -25.18 -7.09
CA MET A 61 -1.65 -24.38 -7.94
C MET A 61 -2.31 -23.29 -7.09
N PRO A 62 -1.59 -22.21 -6.73
CA PRO A 62 -2.18 -21.12 -5.98
C PRO A 62 -3.24 -20.38 -6.81
N THR A 63 -4.12 -19.67 -6.11
CA THR A 63 -4.88 -18.57 -6.71
C THR A 63 -4.07 -17.30 -6.51
N PHE A 64 -3.85 -16.52 -7.57
CA PHE A 64 -3.18 -15.24 -7.48
C PHE A 64 -4.18 -14.10 -7.53
N ASP A 65 -4.09 -13.25 -6.52
CA ASP A 65 -4.83 -12.01 -6.39
C ASP A 65 -3.88 -10.82 -6.53
N HIS A 66 -4.43 -9.64 -6.85
CA HIS A 66 -3.71 -8.38 -7.04
C HIS A 66 -2.51 -8.45 -8.01
N THR A 67 -2.55 -9.36 -8.98
CA THR A 67 -1.40 -9.58 -9.86
C THR A 67 -1.27 -8.45 -10.87
N ALA A 68 -0.17 -7.71 -10.84
CA ALA A 68 0.09 -6.67 -11.82
C ALA A 68 0.21 -7.28 -13.24
N VAL A 69 -0.67 -6.87 -14.15
CA VAL A 69 -0.68 -7.34 -15.54
C VAL A 69 -0.24 -6.25 -16.52
N ALA A 70 -0.34 -4.97 -16.15
CA ALA A 70 0.22 -3.87 -16.94
C ALA A 70 0.59 -2.66 -16.08
N ILE A 71 1.70 -2.01 -16.42
CA ILE A 71 2.17 -0.78 -15.77
C ILE A 71 2.43 0.27 -16.86
N SER A 72 1.90 1.48 -16.68
CA SER A 72 1.98 2.57 -17.68
C SER A 72 3.41 3.07 -17.88
N ASP A 73 4.13 3.18 -16.77
CA ASP A 73 5.54 3.56 -16.73
C ASP A 73 6.27 2.75 -15.64
N PRO A 74 6.70 1.52 -15.97
CA PRO A 74 7.34 0.63 -15.00
C PRO A 74 8.68 1.16 -14.47
N PHE A 75 9.27 2.14 -15.15
CA PHE A 75 10.56 2.71 -14.79
C PHE A 75 10.46 4.14 -14.23
N GLY A 76 9.28 4.76 -14.26
CA GLY A 76 9.08 6.13 -13.78
C GLY A 76 9.89 7.18 -14.56
N GLN A 77 10.23 6.89 -15.82
CA GLN A 77 11.11 7.71 -16.65
C GLN A 77 10.35 8.54 -17.69
N LYS A 78 9.05 8.28 -17.90
CA LYS A 78 8.26 9.02 -18.87
C LYS A 78 7.86 10.36 -18.27
N VAL A 79 8.19 11.44 -18.97
CA VAL A 79 7.74 12.81 -18.62
C VAL A 79 6.21 12.87 -18.50
N THR A 80 5.50 12.05 -19.29
CA THR A 80 4.04 11.95 -19.25
C THR A 80 3.50 11.28 -17.98
N SER A 81 4.33 10.68 -17.13
CA SER A 81 3.94 10.12 -15.84
C SER A 81 4.30 11.04 -14.66
N LEU A 82 4.93 12.18 -14.93
CA LEU A 82 5.23 13.20 -13.93
C LEU A 82 4.02 14.12 -13.77
N LEU A 83 3.62 14.32 -12.52
CA LEU A 83 2.64 15.36 -12.21
C LEU A 83 3.32 16.73 -12.30
N PRO A 84 2.64 17.76 -12.83
CA PRO A 84 3.14 19.13 -12.79
C PRO A 84 3.20 19.63 -11.34
N ALA A 85 3.88 20.75 -11.11
CA ALA A 85 3.89 21.40 -9.80
C ALA A 85 2.46 21.70 -9.35
N ILE A 86 2.14 21.36 -8.09
CA ILE A 86 0.79 21.46 -7.52
C ILE A 86 0.77 22.58 -6.50
N LYS A 87 -0.18 23.51 -6.61
CA LYS A 87 -0.46 24.48 -5.55
C LYS A 87 -1.47 23.92 -4.55
N ALA A 88 -1.33 24.29 -3.28
CA ALA A 88 -2.26 23.87 -2.25
C ALA A 88 -3.70 24.27 -2.61
N GLY A 89 -4.65 23.33 -2.47
CA GLY A 89 -6.06 23.54 -2.79
C GLY A 89 -6.43 23.37 -4.27
N GLU A 90 -5.45 23.29 -5.18
CA GLU A 90 -5.73 23.09 -6.60
C GLU A 90 -5.88 21.59 -6.95
N LYS A 91 -6.89 21.28 -7.75
CA LYS A 91 -7.09 19.94 -8.31
C LYS A 91 -6.36 19.83 -9.64
N ILE A 92 -5.56 18.78 -9.80
CA ILE A 92 -4.93 18.45 -11.09
C ILE A 92 -5.63 17.24 -11.68
N LYS A 93 -5.94 17.35 -12.97
CA LYS A 93 -6.38 16.23 -13.80
C LYS A 93 -5.19 15.71 -14.59
N HIS A 94 -4.96 14.41 -14.47
CA HIS A 94 -3.93 13.72 -15.22
C HIS A 94 -4.53 12.48 -15.87
N THR A 95 -4.24 12.27 -17.15
CA THR A 95 -4.78 11.17 -17.95
C THR A 95 -3.64 10.29 -18.39
N ILE A 96 -3.78 8.98 -18.16
CA ILE A 96 -2.81 7.97 -18.58
C ILE A 96 -3.57 6.94 -19.41
N GLU A 97 -3.00 6.59 -20.56
CA GLU A 97 -3.45 5.45 -21.36
C GLU A 97 -2.67 4.20 -20.92
N LEU A 98 -3.39 3.13 -20.63
CA LEU A 98 -2.81 1.87 -20.19
C LEU A 98 -3.39 0.73 -21.04
N PRO A 99 -2.60 0.12 -21.93
CA PRO A 99 -3.09 -0.98 -22.75
C PRO A 99 -3.42 -2.19 -21.88
N ILE A 100 -4.56 -2.82 -22.15
CA ILE A 100 -4.91 -4.11 -21.57
C ILE A 100 -4.10 -5.18 -22.30
N PRO A 101 -3.27 -5.97 -21.59
CA PRO A 101 -2.42 -6.98 -22.22
C PRO A 101 -3.25 -8.16 -22.71
N GLU A 102 -2.72 -8.88 -23.71
CA GLU A 102 -3.23 -10.18 -24.09
C GLU A 102 -2.53 -11.29 -23.30
N ARG A 103 -3.30 -12.20 -22.70
CA ARG A 103 -2.79 -13.41 -22.05
C ARG A 103 -3.74 -14.56 -22.35
N LYS A 104 -3.20 -15.71 -22.81
CA LYS A 104 -3.99 -16.89 -23.21
C LYS A 104 -3.96 -18.04 -22.20
N ASN A 105 -2.91 -18.15 -21.38
CA ASN A 105 -2.73 -19.28 -20.45
C ASN A 105 -2.26 -18.79 -19.07
N PRO A 106 -3.16 -18.69 -18.07
CA PRO A 106 -4.62 -18.71 -18.23
C PRO A 106 -5.11 -17.47 -18.99
N THR A 107 -6.28 -17.56 -19.63
CA THR A 107 -6.87 -16.40 -20.31
C THR A 107 -7.05 -15.23 -19.35
N LEU A 108 -6.68 -14.01 -19.74
CA LEU A 108 -6.96 -12.81 -18.96
C LEU A 108 -8.47 -12.61 -18.81
N LYS A 109 -8.94 -12.43 -17.58
CA LYS A 109 -10.33 -12.16 -17.27
C LYS A 109 -10.53 -10.67 -17.06
N ARG A 110 -11.13 -10.00 -18.04
CA ARG A 110 -11.34 -8.54 -18.01
C ARG A 110 -12.18 -8.08 -16.81
N ASP A 111 -13.19 -8.85 -16.44
CA ASP A 111 -14.07 -8.54 -15.29
C ASP A 111 -13.34 -8.61 -13.95
N ASN A 112 -12.20 -9.30 -13.90
CA ASN A 112 -11.35 -9.40 -12.72
C ASN A 112 -10.27 -8.30 -12.68
N LEU A 113 -10.24 -7.39 -13.67
CA LEU A 113 -9.26 -6.32 -13.68
C LEU A 113 -9.65 -5.18 -12.74
N LYS A 114 -8.65 -4.70 -12.01
CA LYS A 114 -8.71 -3.48 -11.21
C LYS A 114 -7.67 -2.48 -11.71
N LEU A 115 -7.98 -1.20 -11.61
CA LEU A 115 -7.01 -0.12 -11.85
C LEU A 115 -6.47 0.36 -10.51
N ALA A 116 -5.16 0.22 -10.30
CA ALA A 116 -4.46 0.82 -9.18
C ALA A 116 -3.64 2.04 -9.62
N ALA A 117 -3.87 3.19 -9.01
CA ALA A 117 -3.13 4.43 -9.22
C ALA A 117 -2.30 4.73 -7.97
N LEU A 118 -1.00 5.00 -8.13
CA LEU A 118 -0.08 5.31 -7.06
C LEU A 118 0.52 6.69 -7.32
N LEU A 119 0.58 7.52 -6.28
CA LEU A 119 1.42 8.71 -6.24
C LEU A 119 2.73 8.32 -5.57
N VAL A 120 3.83 8.46 -6.29
CA VAL A 120 5.15 8.07 -5.83
C VAL A 120 6.04 9.30 -5.85
N ASP A 121 6.79 9.53 -4.78
CA ASP A 121 7.87 10.50 -4.77
C ASP A 121 9.02 9.94 -5.61
N GLN A 122 9.32 10.61 -6.73
CA GLN A 122 10.35 10.17 -7.67
C GLN A 122 11.76 10.19 -7.06
N THR A 123 12.01 11.03 -6.06
CA THR A 123 13.35 11.16 -5.45
C THR A 123 13.64 10.00 -4.52
N THR A 124 12.65 9.58 -3.73
CA THR A 124 12.81 8.57 -2.68
C THR A 124 12.27 7.20 -3.07
N GLY A 125 11.42 7.12 -4.09
CA GLY A 125 10.67 5.92 -4.45
C GLY A 125 9.52 5.60 -3.50
N ILE A 126 9.23 6.46 -2.52
CA ILE A 126 8.19 6.23 -1.52
C ILE A 126 6.81 6.44 -2.14
N VAL A 127 5.90 5.49 -1.92
CA VAL A 127 4.48 5.63 -2.25
C VAL A 127 3.84 6.63 -1.26
N VAL A 128 3.45 7.80 -1.76
CA VAL A 128 2.79 8.87 -0.98
C VAL A 128 1.32 8.55 -0.74
N THR A 129 0.65 7.97 -1.74
CA THR A 129 -0.75 7.54 -1.66
C THR A 129 -1.05 6.58 -2.79
N GLY A 130 -2.12 5.81 -2.64
CA GLY A 130 -2.63 5.00 -3.74
C GLY A 130 -4.14 4.78 -3.64
N ARG A 131 -4.74 4.37 -4.76
CA ARG A 131 -6.11 3.87 -4.82
C ARG A 131 -6.20 2.70 -5.78
N GLN A 132 -7.12 1.78 -5.51
CA GLN A 132 -7.54 0.74 -6.45
C GLN A 132 -9.06 0.79 -6.66
N ILE A 133 -9.50 0.54 -7.89
CA ILE A 133 -10.92 0.54 -8.30
C ILE A 133 -11.19 -0.58 -9.31
N SER A 134 -12.45 -1.01 -9.46
CA SER A 134 -12.81 -1.88 -10.58
C SER A 134 -12.82 -1.09 -11.89
N LEU A 135 -12.52 -1.75 -13.02
CA LEU A 135 -12.65 -1.11 -14.31
C LEU A 135 -14.11 -0.73 -14.59
N GLY A 136 -14.31 0.46 -15.17
CA GLY A 136 -15.65 1.00 -15.46
C GLY A 136 -16.29 1.71 -14.26
N GLU A 137 -15.72 1.61 -13.06
CA GLU A 137 -16.18 2.37 -11.90
C GLU A 137 -15.51 3.74 -11.86
N THR A 138 -16.23 4.72 -11.32
CA THR A 138 -15.62 5.98 -10.88
C THR A 138 -15.42 5.90 -9.38
N SER A 139 -14.22 6.21 -8.92
CA SER A 139 -13.99 6.41 -7.50
C SER A 139 -13.87 7.88 -7.14
N GLY A 140 -14.37 8.24 -5.96
CA GLY A 140 -13.99 9.50 -5.32
C GLY A 140 -12.48 9.58 -5.02
N PRO A 141 -11.99 10.72 -4.52
CA PRO A 141 -10.62 10.84 -4.04
C PRO A 141 -10.33 9.82 -2.93
N SER A 142 -9.21 9.07 -2.98
CA SER A 142 -8.69 8.37 -1.77
C SER A 142 -7.66 9.26 -1.11
N ALA A 143 -8.12 10.40 -0.62
CA ALA A 143 -7.42 11.01 0.49
C ALA A 143 -8.02 10.41 1.75
N ILE A 144 -7.21 10.31 2.81
CA ILE A 144 -7.72 10.66 4.12
C ILE A 144 -8.41 12.00 3.89
N GLU A 145 -9.74 12.03 3.90
CA GLU A 145 -10.46 13.26 3.63
C GLU A 145 -9.80 14.35 4.49
N GLY A 146 -9.48 15.48 3.86
CA GLY A 146 -9.62 16.70 4.63
C GLY A 146 -11.10 16.75 4.95
N VAL A 147 -11.51 16.09 6.05
CA VAL A 147 -12.77 16.40 6.70
C VAL A 147 -12.73 17.91 6.79
N GLU A 148 -13.74 18.60 6.25
CA GLU A 148 -13.78 20.05 6.40
C GLU A 148 -13.49 20.34 7.86
N ALA A 149 -12.42 21.10 8.08
CA ALA A 149 -12.12 21.55 9.42
C ALA A 149 -13.40 22.21 9.93
N ALA A 150 -13.79 21.92 11.17
CA ALA A 150 -14.71 22.84 11.82
C ALA A 150 -14.08 24.25 11.73
N ASP A 151 -14.89 25.30 11.63
CA ASP A 151 -14.44 26.68 11.37
C ASP A 151 -13.32 27.17 12.32
N ASP A 152 -13.10 26.46 13.44
CA ASP A 152 -12.12 26.72 14.48
C ASP A 152 -10.80 25.92 14.39
N ILE A 153 -10.63 25.03 13.40
CA ILE A 153 -9.40 24.23 13.23
C ILE A 153 -8.64 24.67 11.97
N GLU A 154 -7.48 25.31 12.14
CA GLU A 154 -6.55 25.58 11.05
C GLU A 154 -5.32 24.68 11.18
N VAL A 155 -4.94 24.01 10.09
CA VAL A 155 -3.69 23.22 10.05
C VAL A 155 -2.87 23.59 8.82
N GLU A 156 -1.68 24.12 9.06
CA GLU A 156 -0.67 24.42 8.04
C GLU A 156 0.52 23.47 8.18
N ALA A 157 1.11 23.06 7.05
CA ALA A 157 2.33 22.26 7.04
C ALA A 157 3.44 23.11 6.43
N ALA A 158 4.46 23.45 7.22
CA ALA A 158 5.58 24.27 6.79
C ALA A 158 6.84 23.95 7.61
N ALA A 159 8.01 24.07 6.99
CA ALA A 159 9.32 23.99 7.66
C ALA A 159 9.53 22.75 8.57
N GLY A 160 9.05 21.57 8.17
CA GLY A 160 9.24 20.32 8.92
C GLY A 160 8.29 20.15 10.12
N ALA A 161 7.19 20.92 10.17
CA ALA A 161 6.20 20.84 11.23
C ALA A 161 4.78 21.09 10.72
N PHE A 162 3.80 20.60 11.50
CA PHE A 162 2.41 21.00 11.38
C PHE A 162 2.10 22.10 12.40
N ASN A 163 1.71 23.27 11.91
CA ASN A 163 1.20 24.37 12.72
C ASN A 163 -0.32 24.22 12.82
N VAL A 164 -0.82 24.03 14.04
CA VAL A 164 -2.24 23.84 14.33
C VAL A 164 -2.75 25.03 15.12
N LYS A 165 -3.87 25.62 14.70
CA LYS A 165 -4.69 26.49 15.56
C LYS A 165 -6.01 25.81 15.82
N ALA A 166 -6.36 25.66 17.09
CA ALA A 166 -7.61 25.04 17.53
C ALA A 166 -7.88 25.36 19.01
N THR A 167 -9.13 25.22 19.43
CA THR A 167 -9.53 25.38 20.83
C THR A 167 -9.78 24.01 21.46
N ASN A 168 -9.13 23.72 22.59
CA ASN A 168 -9.27 22.46 23.33
C ASN A 168 -9.17 21.19 22.45
N ALA A 169 -8.20 21.17 21.53
CA ALA A 169 -7.99 20.07 20.60
C ALA A 169 -6.82 19.19 21.01
N LYS A 170 -6.84 17.92 20.60
CA LYS A 170 -5.69 17.01 20.70
C LYS A 170 -5.11 16.81 19.30
N ALA A 171 -3.87 17.26 19.09
CA ALA A 171 -3.14 17.10 17.84
C ALA A 171 -2.12 15.96 17.95
N GLN A 172 -2.03 15.12 16.93
CA GLN A 172 -1.16 13.95 16.88
C GLN A 172 -0.60 13.79 15.46
N VAL A 173 0.73 13.77 15.34
CA VAL A 173 1.44 13.53 14.08
C VAL A 173 1.89 12.07 14.04
N TYR A 174 1.61 11.41 12.92
CA TYR A 174 1.98 10.04 12.64
C TYR A 174 2.90 9.98 11.42
N ALA A 175 3.88 9.09 11.46
CA ALA A 175 4.70 8.75 10.30
C ALA A 175 3.90 7.85 9.33
N ALA A 176 4.42 7.67 8.11
CA ALA A 176 3.81 6.83 7.09
C ALA A 176 3.58 5.36 7.51
N ASP A 177 4.38 4.85 8.45
CA ASP A 177 4.21 3.50 9.04
C ASP A 177 3.15 3.45 10.16
N GLY A 178 2.45 4.57 10.41
CA GLY A 178 1.41 4.69 11.42
C GLY A 178 1.91 4.93 12.84
N LYS A 179 3.23 5.04 13.07
CA LYS A 179 3.76 5.34 14.41
C LYS A 179 3.54 6.80 14.78
N LEU A 180 3.18 7.02 16.04
CA LEU A 180 3.08 8.37 16.60
C LEU A 180 4.47 9.01 16.70
N VAL A 181 4.62 10.20 16.14
CA VAL A 181 5.86 10.98 16.08
C VAL A 181 5.84 12.09 17.13
N SER A 182 4.74 12.83 17.19
CA SER A 182 4.56 13.94 18.12
C SER A 182 3.09 14.14 18.46
N SER A 183 2.79 14.67 19.65
CA SER A 183 1.43 15.01 20.03
C SER A 183 1.38 16.12 21.07
N CYS A 184 0.30 16.89 21.08
CA CYS A 184 0.05 17.89 22.10
C CYS A 184 -1.45 18.20 22.23
N THR A 185 -1.81 18.90 23.30
CA THR A 185 -3.09 19.59 23.39
C THR A 185 -2.92 21.02 22.86
N VAL A 186 -3.84 21.45 21.99
CA VAL A 186 -3.85 22.77 21.35
C VAL A 186 -4.99 23.58 21.93
N ASN A 187 -4.66 24.75 22.47
CA ASN A 187 -5.64 25.75 22.89
C ASN A 187 -5.11 27.13 22.50
N GLY A 188 -5.40 27.54 21.26
CA GLY A 188 -4.78 28.67 20.60
C GLY A 188 -3.95 28.22 19.39
N GLN A 189 -2.65 27.99 19.58
CA GLN A 189 -1.75 27.54 18.52
C GLN A 189 -0.66 26.60 19.04
N ALA A 190 -0.28 25.61 18.25
CA ALA A 190 0.84 24.71 18.52
C ALA A 190 1.58 24.36 17.21
N SER A 191 2.85 23.97 17.33
CA SER A 191 3.65 23.44 16.23
C SER A 191 4.14 22.04 16.58
N LEU A 192 3.86 21.06 15.73
CA LEU A 192 4.22 19.66 15.91
C LEU A 192 5.28 19.26 14.88
N PRO A 193 6.53 18.99 15.28
CA PRO A 193 7.60 18.60 14.36
C PRO A 193 7.39 17.19 13.81
N THR A 194 7.88 16.95 12.58
CA THR A 194 7.84 15.63 11.93
C THR A 194 9.14 14.83 12.02
N PHE A 195 10.23 15.42 12.51
CA PHE A 195 11.53 14.76 12.71
C PHE A 195 12.00 13.93 11.51
N GLY A 196 12.26 14.58 10.38
CA GLY A 196 12.84 13.96 9.20
C GLY A 196 12.12 14.33 7.92
N LYS A 197 12.65 13.82 6.80
CA LYS A 197 12.01 13.88 5.49
C LYS A 197 11.08 12.69 5.33
N GLY A 198 9.92 12.90 4.74
CA GLY A 198 8.96 11.83 4.52
C GLY A 198 7.52 12.30 4.61
N VAL A 199 6.60 11.33 4.51
CA VAL A 199 5.17 11.57 4.56
C VAL A 199 4.66 11.41 6.00
N TYR A 200 3.91 12.40 6.45
CA TYR A 200 3.32 12.44 7.78
C TYR A 200 1.84 12.79 7.70
N VAL A 201 1.08 12.29 8.67
CA VAL A 201 -0.33 12.57 8.84
C VAL A 201 -0.53 13.21 10.21
N ILE A 202 -1.16 14.38 10.26
CA ILE A 202 -1.67 14.93 11.51
C ILE A 202 -3.15 14.60 11.66
N ARG A 203 -3.52 14.20 12.87
CA ARG A 203 -4.90 14.02 13.35
C ARG A 203 -5.15 15.05 14.45
N VAL A 204 -6.19 15.86 14.31
CA VAL A 204 -6.61 16.87 15.28
C VAL A 204 -8.03 16.53 15.72
N GLU A 205 -8.22 16.24 17.00
CA GLU A 205 -9.51 15.88 17.59
C GLU A 205 -10.00 17.02 18.49
N ALA A 206 -11.16 17.59 18.19
CA ALA A 206 -11.77 18.68 18.96
C ALA A 206 -13.30 18.53 19.00
N ALA A 207 -13.91 18.69 20.17
CA ALA A 207 -15.37 18.63 20.36
C ALA A 207 -16.05 17.41 19.69
N GLY A 208 -15.39 16.24 19.73
CA GLY A 208 -15.90 15.00 19.12
C GLY A 208 -15.76 14.91 17.59
N LYS A 209 -15.17 15.93 16.95
CA LYS A 209 -14.80 15.93 15.53
C LYS A 209 -13.33 15.57 15.36
N VAL A 210 -13.02 14.90 14.26
CA VAL A 210 -11.65 14.54 13.89
C VAL A 210 -11.34 15.17 12.54
N TYR A 211 -10.32 16.02 12.54
CA TYR A 211 -9.70 16.58 11.34
C TYR A 211 -8.39 15.83 11.06
N THR A 212 -8.08 15.61 9.80
CA THR A 212 -6.83 14.96 9.40
C THR A 212 -6.22 15.65 8.20
N LYS A 213 -4.89 15.80 8.20
CA LYS A 213 -4.13 16.36 7.08
C LYS A 213 -2.86 15.57 6.85
N LYS A 214 -2.53 15.33 5.59
CA LYS A 214 -1.27 14.70 5.16
C LYS A 214 -0.34 15.76 4.58
N ALA A 215 0.94 15.67 4.90
CA ALA A 215 1.98 16.50 4.28
C ALA A 215 3.27 15.68 4.09
N ALA A 216 4.02 16.05 3.06
CA ALA A 216 5.39 15.60 2.86
C ALA A 216 6.34 16.75 3.23
N PHE A 217 7.42 16.43 3.92
CA PHE A 217 8.48 17.37 4.33
C PHE A 217 9.84 16.90 3.81
#